data_AF-A0A7S1WJH8-F1
#
_entry.id   AF-A0A7S1WJH8-F1
#
_cell.length_a   1.000
_cell.length_b   1.000
_cell.length_c   1.000
_cell.angle_alpha   90.00
_cell.angle_beta   90.00
_cell.angle_gamma   90.00
#
_symmetry.space_group_name_H-M   'P 1'
#
loop_
_entity.id
_entity.type
_entity.pdbx_description
1 polymer ?
#
loop_
_entity_poly.entity_id
_entity_poly.type
_entity_poly.pdbx_seq_one_letter_code
_entity_poly.pdbx_strand_id
1 'polypeptide(L)'
;MPTYKNPFIHGNLFLMLTIKFPESLSVDNQAAMRKLLPPPLHVPAVKETDEGVEVHTVVDIDPVHSHDANKVNMMTGGEAYDEDEEGGGGMGGGPGGAQCKQM
;
A
#
# COMPACT_ATOMS: atom_id res chain seq x y z
N MET A 1 -26.00 -20.52 17.24
CA MET A 1 -26.85 -19.76 18.18
C MET A 1 -28.29 -19.81 17.66
N PRO A 2 -29.27 -20.27 18.47
CA PRO A 2 -30.68 -20.22 18.10
C PRO A 2 -31.14 -18.77 17.93
N THR A 3 -32.07 -18.56 17.02
CA THR A 3 -32.62 -17.22 16.73
C THR A 3 -33.70 -16.89 17.75
N TYR A 4 -33.78 -15.63 18.20
CA TYR A 4 -34.80 -15.22 19.16
C TYR A 4 -36.21 -15.56 18.65
N LYS A 5 -37.03 -16.22 19.49
CA LYS A 5 -38.37 -16.76 19.20
C LYS A 5 -38.46 -18.01 18.30
N ASN A 6 -37.35 -18.56 17.80
CA ASN A 6 -37.38 -19.86 17.11
C ASN A 6 -36.15 -20.72 17.43
N PRO A 7 -36.28 -21.71 18.34
CA PRO A 7 -35.15 -22.54 18.78
C PRO A 7 -34.64 -23.50 17.69
N PHE A 8 -35.38 -23.70 16.59
CA PHE A 8 -34.98 -24.58 15.49
C PHE A 8 -34.17 -23.84 14.41
N ILE A 9 -34.24 -22.50 14.35
CA ILE A 9 -33.48 -21.70 13.39
C ILE A 9 -32.16 -21.27 14.02
N HIS A 10 -31.06 -21.62 13.37
CA HIS A 10 -29.70 -21.30 13.82
C HIS A 10 -29.13 -20.18 12.94
N GLY A 11 -28.39 -19.26 13.55
CA GLY A 11 -27.63 -18.24 12.82
C GLY A 11 -26.42 -18.81 12.07
N ASN A 12 -25.78 -17.95 11.28
CA ASN A 12 -24.61 -18.32 10.48
C ASN A 12 -23.33 -18.36 11.31
N LEU A 13 -22.43 -19.28 10.96
CA LEU A 13 -21.05 -19.27 11.42
C LEU A 13 -20.20 -18.52 10.40
N PHE A 14 -19.49 -17.49 10.85
CA PHE A 14 -18.52 -16.78 10.04
C PHE A 14 -17.12 -17.23 10.44
N LEU A 15 -16.34 -17.70 9.47
CA LEU A 15 -14.94 -18.05 9.66
C LEU A 15 -14.08 -16.93 9.09
N MET A 16 -13.34 -16.24 9.96
CA MET A 16 -12.29 -15.30 9.56
C MET A 16 -10.96 -16.02 9.69
N LEU A 17 -10.38 -16.42 8.56
CA LEU A 17 -9.14 -17.17 8.50
C LEU A 17 -7.97 -16.24 8.23
N THR A 18 -6.97 -16.26 9.10
CA THR A 18 -5.69 -15.60 8.86
C THR A 18 -4.72 -16.64 8.30
N ILE A 19 -4.36 -16.50 7.02
CA ILE A 19 -3.40 -17.38 6.36
C ILE A 19 -1.99 -16.92 6.71
N LYS A 20 -1.19 -17.83 7.28
CA LYS A 20 0.24 -17.62 7.52
C LYS A 20 1.03 -18.23 6.38
N PHE A 21 1.83 -17.41 5.70
CA PHE A 21 2.76 -17.88 4.68
C PHE A 21 4.01 -18.50 5.33
N PRO A 22 4.69 -19.43 4.63
CA PRO A 22 6.00 -19.89 5.04
C PRO A 22 7.04 -18.76 4.92
N GLU A 23 8.09 -18.81 5.74
CA GLU A 23 9.17 -17.81 5.73
C GLU A 23 9.99 -17.83 4.44
N SER A 24 10.15 -19.01 3.82
CA SER A 24 10.88 -19.16 2.56
C SER A 24 10.34 -20.32 1.73
N LEU A 25 10.70 -20.33 0.44
CA LEU A 25 10.32 -21.37 -0.52
C LEU A 25 11.57 -21.85 -1.26
N SER A 26 11.76 -23.18 -1.34
CA SER A 26 12.81 -23.77 -2.17
C SER A 26 12.56 -23.54 -3.66
N VAL A 27 13.63 -23.56 -4.47
CA VAL A 27 13.55 -23.34 -5.92
C VAL A 27 12.62 -24.35 -6.60
N ASP A 28 12.69 -25.62 -6.19
CA ASP A 28 11.84 -26.69 -6.72
C ASP A 28 10.34 -26.43 -6.45
N ASN A 29 10.02 -25.98 -5.23
CA ASN A 29 8.65 -25.66 -4.84
C ASN A 29 8.13 -24.42 -5.60
N GLN A 30 8.98 -23.42 -5.82
CA GLN A 30 8.61 -22.25 -6.64
C GLN A 30 8.29 -22.66 -8.08
N ALA A 31 9.10 -23.55 -8.68
CA ALA A 31 8.86 -24.05 -10.03
C ALA A 31 7.56 -24.87 -10.13
N ALA A 32 7.27 -25.70 -9.12
CA ALA A 32 6.02 -26.45 -9.03
C ALA A 32 4.81 -25.51 -8.88
N MET A 33 4.91 -24.48 -8.02
CA MET A 33 3.85 -23.50 -7.81
C MET A 33 3.51 -22.72 -9.08
N ARG A 34 4.51 -22.34 -9.89
CA ARG A 34 4.26 -21.65 -11.19
C ARG A 34 3.44 -22.47 -12.17
N LYS A 35 3.46 -23.81 -12.05
CA LYS A 35 2.63 -24.70 -12.89
C LYS A 35 1.20 -24.86 -12.34
N LEU A 36 1.04 -24.75 -11.02
CA LEU A 36 -0.23 -24.97 -10.32
C LEU A 36 -1.06 -23.70 -10.18
N LEU A 37 -0.41 -22.54 -10.08
CA LEU A 37 -1.07 -21.25 -9.91
C LEU A 37 -1.49 -20.66 -11.27
N PRO A 38 -2.50 -19.79 -11.29
CA PRO A 38 -2.87 -19.03 -12.48
C PRO A 38 -1.67 -18.26 -13.07
N PRO A 39 -1.68 -17.96 -14.38
CA PRO A 39 -0.62 -17.21 -15.02
C PRO A 39 -0.41 -15.83 -14.35
N PRO A 40 0.83 -15.30 -14.36
CA PRO A 40 1.14 -14.00 -13.76
C PRO A 40 0.26 -12.89 -14.36
N LEU A 41 -0.28 -12.04 -13.50
CA LEU A 41 -1.11 -10.90 -13.93
C LEU A 41 -0.29 -9.81 -14.63
N HIS A 42 0.96 -9.64 -14.23
CA HIS A 42 1.85 -8.62 -14.78
C HIS A 42 3.00 -9.29 -15.54
N VAL A 43 3.14 -8.93 -16.81
CA VAL A 43 4.30 -9.26 -17.63
C VAL A 43 5.14 -7.99 -17.73
N PRO A 44 6.41 -7.99 -17.30
CA PRO A 44 7.25 -6.80 -17.38
C PRO A 44 7.40 -6.39 -18.85
N ALA A 45 6.98 -5.16 -19.15
CA ALA A 45 7.02 -4.59 -20.50
C ALA A 45 8.37 -3.93 -20.82
N VAL A 46 9.17 -3.63 -19.80
CA VAL A 46 10.42 -2.88 -19.87
C VAL A 46 11.53 -3.71 -19.26
N LYS A 47 12.73 -3.64 -19.83
CA LYS A 47 13.91 -4.35 -19.35
C LYS A 47 14.75 -3.45 -18.47
N GLU A 48 15.55 -4.05 -17.60
CA GLU A 48 16.50 -3.34 -16.72
C GLU A 48 17.56 -2.54 -17.51
N THR A 49 17.75 -2.86 -18.79
CA THR A 49 18.72 -2.19 -19.69
C THR A 49 18.13 -1.00 -20.44
N ASP A 50 16.84 -0.75 -20.35
CA ASP A 50 16.19 0.32 -21.10
C ASP A 50 16.52 1.69 -20.46
N GLU A 51 16.73 2.71 -21.30
CA GLU A 51 17.08 4.05 -20.82
C GLU A 51 15.95 4.64 -19.96
N GLY A 52 16.31 5.21 -18.81
CA GLY A 52 15.35 5.77 -17.86
C GLY A 52 14.72 4.75 -16.90
N VAL A 53 15.23 3.51 -16.86
CA VAL A 53 14.80 2.49 -15.90
C VAL A 53 15.75 2.44 -14.71
N GLU A 54 15.20 2.61 -13.51
CA GLU A 54 15.91 2.41 -12.24
C GLU A 54 15.55 1.05 -11.64
N VAL A 55 16.57 0.28 -11.25
CA VAL A 55 16.38 -1.05 -10.63
C VAL A 55 16.31 -0.89 -9.12
N HIS A 56 15.17 -1.26 -8.54
CA HIS A 56 14.98 -1.28 -7.09
C HIS A 56 14.87 -2.72 -6.57
N THR A 57 15.46 -2.95 -5.40
CA THR A 57 15.34 -4.22 -4.67
C THR A 57 14.37 -4.06 -3.51
N VAL A 58 13.65 -5.15 -3.19
CA VAL A 58 12.85 -5.22 -1.98
C VAL A 58 13.79 -5.34 -0.80
N VAL A 59 13.60 -4.49 0.21
CA VAL A 59 14.35 -4.52 1.46
C VAL A 59 13.36 -4.68 2.60
N ASP A 60 13.70 -5.50 3.59
CA ASP A 60 12.89 -5.64 4.79
C ASP A 60 12.87 -4.32 5.56
N ILE A 61 11.67 -3.87 5.91
CA ILE A 61 11.46 -2.63 6.65
C ILE A 61 11.08 -2.98 8.08
N ASP A 62 11.85 -2.47 9.04
CA ASP A 62 11.43 -2.40 10.43
C ASP A 62 10.39 -1.27 10.58
N PRO A 63 9.15 -1.57 10.99
CA PRO A 63 8.09 -0.57 11.10
C PRO A 63 8.41 0.56 12.09
N VAL A 64 9.19 0.30 13.16
CA VAL A 64 9.56 1.33 14.14
C VAL A 64 10.62 2.25 13.55
N HIS A 65 11.65 1.67 12.93
CA HIS A 65 12.72 2.43 12.29
C HIS A 65 12.19 3.29 11.14
N SER A 66 11.28 2.75 10.33
CA SER A 66 10.63 3.48 9.24
C SER A 66 9.80 4.65 9.75
N HIS A 67 9.04 4.45 10.83
CA HIS A 67 8.29 5.52 11.46
C HIS A 67 9.20 6.64 11.97
N ASP A 68 10.31 6.32 12.65
CA ASP A 68 11.24 7.32 13.18
C ASP A 68 12.01 8.05 12.08
N ALA A 69 12.42 7.36 11.01
CA ALA A 69 13.05 7.99 9.84
C ALA A 69 12.09 8.95 9.11
N ASN A 70 10.79 8.64 9.09
CA ASN A 70 9.79 9.51 8.45
C ASN A 70 9.40 10.73 9.31
N LYS A 71 9.61 10.70 10.64
CA LYS A 71 9.39 11.89 11.51
C LYS A 71 10.26 13.06 11.09
N VAL A 72 11.49 12.80 10.66
CA VAL A 72 12.44 13.84 10.25
C VAL A 72 11.93 14.55 8.99
N ASN A 73 11.38 13.80 8.04
CA ASN A 73 10.74 14.33 6.83
C ASN A 73 9.40 15.04 7.11
N MET A 74 8.64 14.60 8.11
CA MET A 74 7.41 15.30 8.53
C MET A 74 7.70 16.62 9.26
N MET A 75 8.81 16.73 10.00
CA MET A 75 9.20 17.99 10.65
C MET A 75 9.72 19.03 9.66
N THR A 76 10.28 18.62 8.51
CA THR A 76 10.72 19.55 7.46
C THR A 76 9.59 19.98 6.52
N GLY A 77 8.38 19.45 6.70
CA GLY A 77 7.18 19.82 5.93
C GLY A 77 6.28 20.87 6.58
N GLY A 78 6.65 21.41 7.75
CA GLY A 78 5.88 22.45 8.46
C GLY A 78 5.81 23.79 7.72
N GLU A 79 6.76 24.06 6.83
CA GLU A 79 6.84 25.33 6.10
C GLU A 79 5.68 25.56 5.10
N ALA A 80 4.85 24.55 4.83
CA ALA A 80 3.73 24.68 3.88
C ALA A 80 2.42 25.19 4.52
N TYR A 81 2.32 25.23 5.86
CA TYR A 81 1.09 25.63 6.56
C TYR A 81 1.32 26.60 7.73
N ASP A 82 2.56 26.93 8.09
CA ASP A 82 2.87 27.88 9.17
C ASP A 82 2.86 29.37 8.72
N GLU A 83 2.62 29.67 7.43
CA GLU A 83 2.56 31.06 6.91
C GLU A 83 1.18 31.73 6.99
N ASP A 84 0.14 31.12 7.59
CA ASP A 84 -1.24 31.67 7.59
C ASP A 84 -1.76 32.10 8.98
N GLU A 85 -0.89 32.27 9.99
CA GLU A 85 -1.28 32.78 11.31
C GLU A 85 -0.55 34.08 11.72
N GLU A 86 -0.16 34.91 10.76
CA GLU A 86 0.29 36.28 11.06
C GLU A 86 0.03 37.27 9.91
N GLY A 87 -1.18 37.83 9.85
CA GLY A 87 -1.41 39.03 9.04
C GLY A 87 -2.82 39.16 8.49
N GLY A 88 -3.57 40.12 9.03
CA GLY A 88 -4.87 40.46 8.49
C GLY A 88 -4.83 40.94 7.03
N GLY A 89 -5.83 40.53 6.27
CA GLY A 89 -6.44 41.32 5.20
C GLY A 89 -5.83 41.21 3.80
N GLY A 90 -6.63 40.66 2.88
CA GLY A 90 -6.77 41.23 1.54
C GLY A 90 -6.16 40.44 0.37
N MET A 91 -7.06 40.05 -0.54
CA MET A 91 -6.89 39.96 -1.99
C MET A 91 -5.80 39.03 -2.61
N GLY A 92 -6.27 38.14 -3.50
CA GLY A 92 -5.64 37.97 -4.81
C GLY A 92 -5.40 36.54 -5.24
N GLY A 93 -6.13 36.09 -6.26
CA GLY A 93 -5.98 34.76 -6.85
C GLY A 93 -4.74 34.58 -7.72
N GLY A 94 -4.36 33.31 -7.92
CA GLY A 94 -3.31 32.85 -8.83
C GLY A 94 -3.45 31.35 -9.14
N PRO A 95 -2.93 30.86 -10.27
CA PRO A 95 -3.66 29.93 -11.14
C PRO A 95 -3.09 28.51 -11.20
N GLY A 96 -3.97 27.53 -11.48
CA GLY A 96 -3.60 26.30 -12.20
C GLY A 96 -3.45 25.03 -11.36
N GLY A 97 -4.57 24.49 -10.87
CA GLY A 97 -4.61 23.11 -10.37
C GLY A 97 -4.52 22.10 -11.50
N ALA A 98 -3.34 21.53 -11.74
CA ALA A 98 -3.16 20.39 -12.63
C ALA A 98 -3.75 19.13 -11.99
N GLN A 99 -4.80 18.58 -12.60
CA GLN A 99 -5.45 17.34 -12.18
C GLN A 99 -4.90 16.19 -13.03
N CYS A 100 -4.21 15.23 -12.42
CA CYS A 100 -3.75 14.02 -13.11
C CYS A 100 -4.95 13.16 -13.51
N LYS A 101 -5.04 12.83 -14.80
CA LYS A 101 -6.08 11.99 -15.38
C LYS A 101 -5.67 10.52 -15.25
N GLN A 102 -6.37 9.74 -14.43
CA GLN A 102 -6.22 8.29 -14.41
C GLN A 102 -6.94 7.68 -15.62
N MET A 103 -6.23 6.86 -16.39
CA MET A 103 -6.79 5.90 -17.35
C MET A 103 -6.78 4.52 -16.70
#